data_AF-A0A449DYS4-F1
#
_entry.id   AF-A0A449DYS4-F1
#
_cell.length_a   1.000
_cell.length_b   1.000
_cell.length_c   1.000
_cell.angle_alpha   90.00
_cell.angle_beta   90.00
_cell.angle_gamma   90.00
#
_symmetry.space_group_name_H-M   'P 1'
#
loop_
_entity.id
_entity.type
_entity.pdbx_description
1 polymer ?
#
loop_
_entity_poly.entity_id
_entity_poly.type
_entity_poly.pdbx_seq_one_letter_code
_entity_poly.pdbx_strand_id
1 'polypeptide(L)' 'MGFGKWKEIIPSDKSKQFEEGQKVSFIYRKEIRSGIIAVLLINSAVINIIDSSKPKNKKEKTVISYEKLLSMYQ' A
#
# COMPACT_ATOMS: atom_id res chain seq x y z
N MET A 1 1.41 2.47 -39.51
CA MET A 1 1.02 1.83 -38.22
C MET A 1 1.86 2.46 -37.11
N GLY A 2 1.44 3.62 -36.59
CA GLY A 2 2.13 4.27 -35.49
C GLY A 2 1.63 3.71 -34.16
N PHE A 3 2.31 2.71 -33.61
CA PHE A 3 2.12 2.31 -32.23
C PHE A 3 2.65 3.45 -31.36
N GLY A 4 1.76 4.38 -31.03
CA GLY A 4 2.02 5.49 -30.11
C GLY A 4 2.63 4.92 -28.84
N LYS A 5 3.82 5.43 -28.50
CA LYS A 5 4.61 5.03 -27.34
C LYS A 5 3.69 4.82 -26.14
N TRP A 6 3.57 3.58 -25.68
CA TRP A 6 3.02 3.29 -24.36
C TRP A 6 3.81 4.16 -23.39
N LYS A 7 3.14 5.09 -22.69
CA LYS A 7 3.79 5.95 -21.70
C LYS A 7 4.62 5.06 -20.79
N GLU A 8 5.92 5.34 -20.68
CA GLU A 8 6.76 4.72 -19.67
C GLU A 8 6.01 4.83 -18.34
N ILE A 9 5.75 3.68 -17.75
CA ILE A 9 5.05 3.58 -16.48
C ILE A 9 6.08 4.02 -15.45
N ILE A 10 6.19 5.33 -15.25
CA ILE A 10 7.07 5.90 -14.24
C ILE A 10 6.49 5.42 -12.90
N PRO A 11 7.19 4.55 -12.14
CA PRO A 11 6.75 4.20 -10.81
C PRO A 11 6.60 5.49 -10.02
N SER A 12 5.45 5.67 -9.35
CA SER A 12 5.21 6.88 -8.57
C SER A 12 6.39 7.10 -7.63
N ASP A 13 6.99 8.29 -7.59
CA ASP A 13 8.16 8.56 -6.73
C ASP A 13 7.90 8.22 -5.25
N LYS A 14 6.62 8.29 -4.84
CA LYS A 14 6.11 7.81 -3.55
C LYS A 14 6.33 6.31 -3.28
N SER A 15 6.37 5.45 -4.29
CA SER A 15 6.63 4.01 -4.11
C SER A 15 8.04 3.75 -3.58
N LYS A 16 9.00 4.66 -3.80
CA LYS A 16 10.36 4.58 -3.22
C LYS A 16 10.38 4.85 -1.71
N GLN A 17 9.32 5.45 -1.16
CA GLN A 17 9.22 5.76 0.27
C GLN A 17 8.71 4.58 1.11
N PHE A 18 8.38 3.47 0.45
CA PHE A 18 7.76 2.32 1.07
C PHE A 18 8.53 1.04 0.74
N GLU A 19 8.73 0.21 1.77
CA GLU A 19 9.40 -1.08 1.65
C GLU A 19 8.47 -2.24 2.01
N GLU A 20 8.72 -3.42 1.44
CA GLU A 20 8.02 -4.63 1.85
C GLU A 20 8.37 -4.96 3.31
N GLY A 21 7.37 -5.34 4.10
CA GLY A 21 7.53 -5.54 5.54
C GLY A 21 7.43 -4.26 6.39
N GLN A 22 7.36 -3.08 5.77
CA GLN A 22 7.20 -1.82 6.50
C GLN A 22 5.80 -1.70 7.11
N LYS A 23 5.74 -1.20 8.35
CA LYS A 23 4.50 -0.84 9.01
C LYS A 23 4.02 0.52 8.51
N VAL A 24 2.79 0.56 8.00
CA VAL A 24 2.17 1.75 7.45
C VAL A 24 0.79 1.96 8.06
N SER A 25 0.35 3.21 8.10
CA SER A 25 -1.01 3.57 8.49
C SER A 25 -1.77 4.07 7.26
N PHE A 26 -3.05 3.74 7.18
CA PHE A 26 -3.90 4.10 6.04
C PHE A 26 -5.33 4.29 6.51
N ILE A 27 -6.09 5.08 5.77
CA ILE A 27 -7.51 5.28 6.05
C ILE A 27 -8.29 4.14 5.38
N TYR A 28 -8.99 3.35 6.18
CA TYR A 28 -9.87 2.28 5.73
C TYR A 28 -11.22 2.41 6.42
N ARG A 29 -12.30 2.46 5.63
CA ARG A 29 -13.67 2.66 6.12
C ARG A 29 -13.84 3.89 7.04
N LYS A 30 -13.16 5.00 6.70
CA LYS A 30 -13.12 6.26 7.49
C LYS A 30 -12.43 6.15 8.85
N GLU A 31 -11.72 5.07 9.12
CA GLU A 31 -10.89 4.90 10.32
C GLU A 31 -9.42 4.78 9.92
N ILE A 32 -8.51 5.27 10.79
CA ILE A 32 -7.08 5.04 10.61
C ILE A 32 -6.79 3.61 11.06
N ARG A 33 -6.32 2.79 10.13
CA ARG A 33 -5.88 1.41 10.38
C ARG A 33 -4.40 1.32 10.12
N SER A 34 -3.75 0.42 10.85
CA SER A 34 -2.34 0.10 10.64
C SER A 34 -2.22 -1.28 10.00
N GLY A 35 -1.19 -1.45 9.19
CA GLY A 35 -0.89 -2.72 8.54
C GLY A 35 0.56 -2.81 8.13
N ILE A 36 0.92 -3.95 7.58
CA ILE A 36 2.25 -4.21 7.04
C ILE A 36 2.14 -4.35 5.53
N ILE A 37 3.04 -3.70 4.79
CA ILE A 37 3.15 -3.88 3.36
C ILE A 37 3.59 -5.31 3.08
N ALA A 38 2.74 -6.06 2.38
CA ALA A 38 3.01 -7.43 1.95
C ALA A 38 3.58 -7.49 0.54
N VAL A 39 3.21 -6.56 -0.35
CA VAL A 39 3.69 -6.49 -1.74
C VAL A 39 3.65 -5.04 -2.20
N LEU A 40 4.71 -4.57 -2.86
CA LEU A 40 4.75 -3.28 -3.54
C LEU A 40 4.33 -3.44 -5.00
N LEU A 41 3.35 -2.65 -5.45
CA LEU A 41 2.95 -2.54 -6.84
C LEU A 41 3.41 -1.18 -7.38
N ILE A 42 3.21 -0.96 -8.67
CA ILE A 42 3.70 0.25 -9.38
C ILE A 42 3.14 1.55 -8.76
N ASN A 43 1.85 1.59 -8.41
CA ASN A 43 1.16 2.77 -7.89
C ASN A 43 0.38 2.52 -6.58
N SER A 44 0.49 1.31 -6.05
CA SER A 44 -0.24 0.86 -4.87
C SER A 44 0.58 -0.19 -4.11
N ALA A 45 0.17 -0.50 -2.89
CA ALA A 45 0.74 -1.59 -2.12
C ALA A 45 -0.37 -2.51 -1.61
N VAL A 46 -0.07 -3.80 -1.56
CA VAL A 46 -0.87 -4.77 -0.85
C VAL A 46 -0.46 -4.69 0.62
N ILE A 47 -1.43 -4.48 1.49
CA ILE A 47 -1.22 -4.30 2.92
C ILE A 47 -2.00 -5.37 3.65
N ASN A 48 -1.31 -6.04 4.57
CA ASN A 48 -1.92 -6.93 5.52
C ASN A 48 -2.38 -6.10 6.72
N ILE A 49 -3.69 -6.00 6.92
CA ILE A 49 -4.28 -5.17 7.98
C ILE A 49 -4.00 -5.85 9.33
N ILE A 50 -3.36 -5.11 10.25
CA ILE A 50 -3.18 -5.57 11.63
C ILE A 50 -4.35 -5.01 12.43
N ASP A 51 -5.42 -5.77 12.49
CA ASP A 51 -6.56 -5.43 13.35
C ASP A 51 -6.34 -6.07 14.72
N SER A 52 -6.03 -5.25 15.73
CA SER A 52 -5.85 -5.74 17.11
C SER A 52 -7.18 -6.22 17.74
N SER A 53 -8.33 -5.95 17.12
CA SER A 53 -9.66 -6.21 17.67
C SER A 53 -10.29 -7.50 17.12
N LYS A 54 -9.82 -8.03 15.99
CA LYS A 54 -10.33 -9.26 15.38
C LYS A 54 -9.43 -10.47 15.66
N PRO A 55 -10.02 -11.68 15.84
CA PRO A 55 -9.25 -12.88 16.12
C PRO A 55 -8.26 -13.22 14.99
N LYS A 56 -7.06 -13.67 15.39
CA LYS A 56 -5.85 -14.05 14.62
C LYS A 56 -6.02 -14.83 13.31
N ASN A 57 -7.23 -15.32 12.99
CA ASN A 57 -7.49 -16.21 11.85
C ASN A 57 -7.89 -15.52 10.55
N LYS A 58 -8.19 -14.21 10.53
CA LYS A 58 -8.46 -13.47 9.29
C LYS A 58 -7.31 -12.52 8.95
N LYS A 59 -6.36 -13.00 8.14
CA LYS A 59 -5.37 -12.16 7.47
C LYS A 59 -6.09 -11.34 6.39
N GLU A 60 -6.70 -10.22 6.79
CA GLU A 60 -7.39 -9.32 5.87
C GLU A 60 -6.32 -8.56 5.08
N LYS A 61 -6.31 -8.75 3.76
CA LYS A 61 -5.41 -8.04 2.84
C LYS A 61 -6.22 -6.97 2.10
N THR A 62 -5.63 -5.78 1.95
CA THR A 62 -6.22 -4.69 1.19
C THR A 62 -5.19 -4.11 0.23
N VAL A 63 -5.66 -3.50 -0.86
CA VAL A 63 -4.79 -2.79 -1.80
C VAL A 63 -5.05 -1.30 -1.61
N ILE A 64 -4.01 -0.56 -1.27
CA ILE A 64 -4.08 0.88 -1.02
C ILE A 64 -3.09 1.59 -1.93
N SER A 65 -3.52 2.65 -2.60
CA SER A 65 -2.63 3.52 -3.38
C SER A 65 -1.65 4.26 -2.47
N TYR A 66 -0.41 4.46 -2.93
CA TYR A 66 0.62 5.15 -2.13
C TYR A 66 0.21 6.54 -1.66
N GLU A 67 -0.68 7.23 -2.37
CA GLU A 67 -1.19 8.54 -1.97
C GLU A 67 -2.04 8.52 -0.70
N LYS A 68 -2.65 7.37 -0.40
CA LYS A 68 -3.48 7.15 0.79
C LYS A 68 -2.71 6.45 1.91
N LEU A 69 -1.42 6.16 1.67
CA LEU A 69 -0.54 5.59 2.66
C LEU A 69 0.19 6.68 3.41
N LEU A 70 0.16 6.56 4.73
CA LEU A 70 0.97 7.34 5.63
C LEU A 70 2.13 6.45 6.07
N SER A 71 3.33 6.80 5.60
CA SER A 71 4.57 6.25 6.15
C SER A 71 4.65 6.71 7.60
N MET A 72 4.73 5.76 8.53
CA MET A 72 5.17 6.11 9.87
C MET A 72 6.68 6.33 9.79
N TYR A 73 7.09 7.56 9.51
CA TYR A 73 8.49 7.96 9.68
C TYR A 73 8.86 7.74 11.15
N GLN A 74 9.95 7.00 11.34
CA GLN A 74 10.61 6.80 12.63
C GLN A 74 11.37 8.06 13.03
#